data_AF-A0A382ZI97-F1
#
_entry.id   AF-A0A382ZI97-F1
#
_cell.length_a   1.000
_cell.length_b   1.000
_cell.length_c   1.000
_cell.angle_alpha   90.00
_cell.angle_beta   90.00
_cell.angle_gamma   90.00
#
_symmetry.space_group_name_H-M   'P 1'
#
loop_
_entity.id
_entity.type
_entity.pdbx_description
1 polymer ?
#
loop_
_entity_poly.entity_id
_entity_poly.type
_entity_poly.pdbx_seq_one_letter_code
_entity_poly.pdbx_strand_id
1 'polypeptide(L)' 'MCAKIKDHLPNFVYVEAEVGEDPDKRDYIVSNQRLLGTGFATEWDLDRGIRELIKGYTIIRNTIYSNV' A
#
# COMPACT_ATOMS: atom_id res chain seq x y z
N MET A 1 -7.39 -1.45 -2.96
CA MET A 1 -6.09 -0.78 -2.68
C MET A 1 -5.55 -0.03 -3.90
N CYS A 2 -5.40 -0.67 -5.07
CA CYS A 2 -4.87 -0.02 -6.29
C CYS A 2 -5.62 1.27 -6.70
N ALA A 3 -6.95 1.28 -6.58
CA ALA A 3 -7.76 2.48 -6.79
C ALA A 3 -7.33 3.66 -5.89
N LYS A 4 -7.08 3.40 -4.59
CA LYS A 4 -6.59 4.43 -3.66
C LYS A 4 -5.23 4.98 -4.05
N ILE A 5 -4.33 4.15 -4.56
CA ILE A 5 -3.02 4.60 -5.06
C ILE A 5 -3.21 5.50 -6.30
N LYS A 6 -4.16 5.16 -7.18
CA LYS A 6 -4.47 5.96 -8.38
C LYS A 6 -4.99 7.36 -8.05
N ASP A 7 -5.68 7.55 -6.92
CA ASP A 7 -6.09 8.87 -6.44
C ASP A 7 -4.87 9.80 -6.20
N HIS A 8 -3.73 9.24 -5.79
CA HIS A 8 -2.47 10.00 -5.57
C HIS A 8 -1.56 10.04 -6.80
N LEU A 9 -1.68 9.06 -7.70
CA LEU A 9 -0.91 8.96 -8.95
C LEU A 9 -1.87 8.78 -10.13
N PRO A 10 -2.40 9.87 -10.74
CA PRO A 10 -3.44 9.77 -11.78
C PRO A 10 -3.01 8.97 -13.01
N ASN A 11 -1.70 8.95 -13.31
CA ASN A 11 -1.12 8.20 -14.43
C ASN A 11 -0.82 6.73 -14.08
N PHE A 12 -1.15 6.28 -12.87
CA PHE A 12 -1.00 4.89 -12.46
C PHE A 12 -2.04 4.01 -13.17
N VAL A 13 -1.54 3.11 -14.00
CA VAL A 13 -2.34 2.11 -14.71
C VAL A 13 -2.10 0.76 -14.05
N TYR A 14 -3.17 0.10 -13.62
CA TYR A 14 -3.15 -1.27 -13.11
C TYR A 14 -4.16 -2.11 -13.88
N VAL A 15 -3.80 -3.36 -14.13
CA VAL A 15 -4.63 -4.35 -14.83
C VAL A 15 -4.79 -5.57 -13.93
N GLU A 16 -5.98 -6.14 -13.91
CA GLU A 16 -6.25 -7.38 -13.21
C GLU A 16 -6.02 -8.54 -14.17
N ALA A 17 -5.29 -9.56 -13.71
CA ALA A 17 -5.04 -10.78 -14.45
C ALA A 17 -5.26 -11.97 -13.50
N GLU A 18 -5.78 -13.08 -14.02
CA GLU A 18 -6.03 -14.32 -13.26
C GLU A 18 -4.74 -15.11 -13.00
N VAL A 19 -3.67 -14.43 -12.58
CA VAL A 19 -2.35 -15.03 -12.39
C VAL A 19 -2.02 -15.09 -10.90
N GLY A 20 -2.09 -16.30 -10.34
CA GLY A 20 -1.78 -16.57 -8.94
C GLY A 20 -2.91 -16.20 -7.99
N GLU A 21 -3.21 -17.09 -7.05
CA GLU A 21 -4.16 -16.84 -5.96
C GLU A 21 -3.40 -16.90 -4.64
N ASP A 22 -3.83 -16.10 -3.67
CA ASP A 22 -3.31 -16.19 -2.31
C ASP A 22 -3.63 -17.56 -1.71
N PRO A 23 -2.63 -18.41 -1.39
CA PRO A 23 -2.89 -19.76 -0.88
C PRO A 23 -3.62 -19.74 0.46
N ASP A 24 -3.47 -18.64 1.23
CA ASP A 24 -4.11 -18.45 2.53
C ASP A 24 -5.52 -17.83 2.43
N LYS A 25 -5.98 -17.46 1.22
CA LYS A 25 -7.28 -16.83 0.93
C LYS A 25 -7.67 -15.78 1.99
N ARG A 26 -6.88 -14.71 2.10
CA ARG A 26 -7.05 -13.65 3.12
C ARG A 26 -8.24 -12.70 2.85
N ASP A 27 -9.42 -13.27 2.60
CA ASP A 27 -10.65 -12.56 2.25
C ASP A 27 -11.59 -12.37 3.48
N TYR A 28 -11.02 -11.98 4.62
CA TYR A 28 -11.78 -11.76 5.85
C TYR A 28 -11.45 -10.42 6.51
N ILE A 29 -12.44 -9.85 7.21
CA ILE A 29 -12.27 -8.62 7.98
C ILE A 29 -11.74 -8.96 9.38
N VAL A 30 -10.54 -8.47 9.71
CA VAL A 30 -9.96 -8.60 11.04
C VAL A 30 -10.49 -7.51 11.96
N SER A 31 -11.06 -7.90 13.11
CA SER A 31 -11.48 -6.94 14.14
C SER A 31 -10.30 -6.44 14.95
N ASN A 32 -10.14 -5.13 15.04
CA ASN A 32 -9.12 -4.47 15.86
C ASN A 32 -9.66 -4.02 17.24
N GLN A 33 -10.88 -4.40 17.61
CA GLN A 33 -11.55 -3.91 18.83
C GLN A 33 -10.75 -4.15 20.12
N ARG A 34 -10.08 -5.31 20.22
CA ARG A 34 -9.25 -5.63 21.40
C ARG A 34 -8.12 -4.63 21.61
N LEU A 35 -7.47 -4.20 20.53
CA LEU A 35 -6.39 -3.22 20.57
C LEU A 35 -6.95 -1.81 20.82
N LEU A 36 -7.99 -1.41 20.10
CA LEU A 36 -8.63 -0.10 20.28
C LEU A 36 -9.17 0.07 21.71
N GLY A 37 -9.64 -1.01 22.34
CA GLY A 37 -10.11 -1.04 23.72
C GLY A 37 -9.03 -0.75 24.76
N THR A 38 -7.74 -0.82 24.43
CA THR A 38 -6.64 -0.43 25.33
C THR A 38 -6.35 1.07 25.32
N GLY A 39 -7.15 1.87 24.59
CA GLY A 39 -6.88 3.28 24.34
C GLY A 39 -5.88 3.54 23.21
N PHE A 40 -5.49 2.50 22.47
CA PHE A 40 -4.67 2.65 21.27
C PHE A 40 -5.46 3.37 20.17
N ALA A 41 -4.83 4.36 19.54
CA ALA A 41 -5.38 5.08 18.41
C ALA A 41 -4.38 5.05 17.25
N THR A 42 -4.88 4.77 16.05
CA THR A 42 -4.07 4.86 14.82
C THR A 42 -3.84 6.32 14.48
N GLU A 43 -2.59 6.75 14.49
CA GLU A 43 -2.23 8.11 14.10
C GLU A 43 -2.15 8.27 12.58
N TRP A 44 -1.81 7.20 11.86
CA TRP A 44 -1.44 7.27 10.44
C TRP A 44 -2.46 6.53 9.60
N ASP A 45 -3.07 7.24 8.66
CA ASP A 45 -3.99 6.67 7.68
C ASP A 45 -3.25 6.12 6.45
N LEU A 46 -4.01 5.43 5.61
CA LEU A 46 -3.50 4.85 4.37
C LEU A 46 -3.03 5.92 3.38
N ASP A 47 -3.74 7.05 3.27
CA ASP A 47 -3.45 8.13 2.33
C ASP A 47 -2.12 8.84 2.64
N ARG A 48 -1.79 8.99 3.92
CA ARG A 48 -0.49 9.48 4.38
C ARG A 48 0.60 8.48 4.05
N GLY A 49 0.37 7.19 4.33
CA GLY A 49 1.31 6.11 3.99
C GLY A 49 1.65 6.07 2.49
N ILE A 50 0.64 6.20 1.63
CA ILE A 50 0.83 6.26 0.17
C ILE A 50 1.71 7.46 -0.22
N ARG A 51 1.43 8.65 0.32
CA ARG A 51 2.22 9.86 0.03
C ARG A 51 3.68 9.76 0.47
N GLU A 52 3.93 9.21 1.66
CA GLU A 52 5.29 8.99 2.16
C GLU A 52 6.06 7.97 1.32
N LEU A 53 5.41 6.90 0.86
CA LEU A 53 6.03 5.93 -0.05
C LEU A 53 6.39 6.56 -1.40
N ILE A 54 5.48 7.32 -2.01
CA ILE A 54 5.76 8.05 -3.26
C ILE A 54 7.01 8.91 -3.11
N LYS A 55 7.10 9.68 -2.02
CA LYS A 55 8.27 10.50 -1.71
C LYS A 55 9.52 9.64 -1.50
N GLY A 56 9.44 8.57 -0.71
CA GLY A 56 10.56 7.67 -0.43
C GLY A 56 11.16 7.06 -1.69
N TYR A 57 10.34 6.63 -2.64
CA TYR A 57 10.80 6.05 -3.91
C TYR A 57 11.49 7.06 -4.84
N THR A 58 11.35 8.37 -4.63
CA THR A 58 12.17 9.37 -5.35
C THR A 58 13.61 9.43 -4.86
N ILE A 59 13.86 8.99 -3.62
CA ILE A 59 15.17 9.06 -2.95
C ILE A 59 15.91 7.73 -3.10
N ILE A 60 15.18 6.61 -2.98
CA ILE A 60 15.75 5.27 -3.07
C ILE A 60 16.11 4.98 -4.53
N ARG A 61 17.42 4.85 -4.80
CA ARG A 61 17.93 4.36 -6.09
C ARG A 61 18.17 2.85 -6.00
N ASN A 62 17.26 2.06 -6.56
CA ASN A 62 17.44 0.61 -6.71
C ASN A 62 18.02 0.27 -8.09
N THR A 63 19.13 0.91 -8.46
CA THR A 63 19.78 0.71 -9.76
C THR A 63 21.03 -0.14 -9.60
N ILE A 64 20.91 -1.44 -9.84
CA ILE A 64 22.04 -2.38 -9.89
C ILE A 64 22.82 -2.21 -11.22
N TYR A 65 22.14 -1.80 -12.28
CA TYR A 65 22.74 -1.40 -13.56
C TYR A 65 21.96 -0.19 -14.10
N SER A 66 22.61 0.95 -14.29
CA SER A 66 21.99 2.14 -14.87
C SER A 66 23.01 2.90 -15.72
N ASN A 67 22.58 3.33 -16.91
CA ASN A 67 23.38 4.09 -17.87
C ASN A 67 23.08 5.60 -17.78
N VAL A 68 22.82 6.12 -16.57
CA VAL A 68 22.68 7.57 -16.34
C VAL A 68 24.01 8.15 -15.91
#